data_AF-A0AAU3BP55-F1
#
_entry.id   AF-A0AAU3BP55-F1
#
_cell.length_a   1.000
_cell.length_b   1.000
_cell.length_c   1.000
_cell.angle_alpha   90.00
_cell.angle_beta   90.00
_cell.angle_gamma   90.00
#
_symmetry.space_group_name_H-M   'P 1'
#
loop_
_entity.id
_entity.type
_entity.pdbx_description
1 polymer ?
#
loop_
_entity_poly.entity_id
_entity_poly.type
_entity_poly.pdbx_seq_one_letter_code
_entity_poly.pdbx_strand_id
1 'polypeptide(L)'
;MNLLLDGYAELTAEPVREETGQLIIHLNRLIGAFDDEYEERLGDGRSLGLGDVFAGKLVQRRLLALADFLRPHPEQRAIQEFLADRLSGSYDRYVELTQNEPDFDRLFESVVLDSGGLGECLAHVVGLFNGVKPDPEAVVQFSSVGIVGKLADDVIDFWDDLAKGRTNVVVGLVKRHPAEREKVLQTASPTSRARLGWWRRNCPDSFGELVHLIEEHQARLNAPSLRLAADLMLVPARRGSLPLRSTPVGLRL
;
A
#
# COMPACT_ATOMS: atom_id res chain seq x y z
N MET A 1 -11.52 12.28 -13.35
CA MET A 1 -12.15 11.58 -12.21
C MET A 1 -11.03 10.95 -11.40
N ASN A 2 -10.89 11.33 -10.14
CA ASN A 2 -9.92 10.76 -9.22
C ASN A 2 -10.71 10.28 -8.00
N LEU A 3 -11.05 9.00 -7.97
CA LEU A 3 -11.96 8.41 -6.99
C LEU A 3 -11.54 8.65 -5.53
N LEU A 4 -10.24 8.76 -5.27
CA LEU A 4 -9.75 9.07 -3.91
C LEU A 4 -10.09 10.51 -3.53
N LEU A 5 -9.83 11.47 -4.43
CA LEU A 5 -10.15 12.88 -4.18
C LEU A 5 -11.65 13.15 -4.18
N ASP A 6 -12.38 12.50 -5.08
CA ASP A 6 -13.84 12.54 -5.14
C ASP A 6 -14.42 11.99 -3.81
N GLY A 7 -13.86 10.89 -3.30
CA GLY A 7 -14.22 10.32 -2.01
C GLY A 7 -13.86 11.21 -0.81
N TYR A 8 -12.72 11.90 -0.85
CA TYR A 8 -12.38 12.89 0.18
C TYR A 8 -13.40 14.04 0.22
N ALA A 9 -13.77 14.57 -0.95
CA ALA A 9 -14.77 15.62 -1.08
C ALA A 9 -16.16 15.16 -0.60
N GLU A 10 -16.55 13.91 -0.91
CA GLU A 10 -17.80 13.30 -0.43
C GLU A 10 -17.88 13.25 1.10
N LEU A 11 -16.78 12.89 1.78
CA LEU A 11 -16.75 12.76 3.24
C LEU A 11 -16.68 14.10 3.96
N THR A 12 -15.90 15.03 3.42
CA THR A 12 -15.67 16.33 4.08
C THR A 12 -16.68 17.40 3.69
N ALA A 13 -17.45 17.17 2.61
CA ALA A 13 -18.27 18.19 1.95
C ALA A 13 -17.48 19.44 1.51
N GLU A 14 -16.16 19.33 1.40
CA GLU A 14 -15.25 20.41 1.01
C GLU A 14 -14.71 20.17 -0.41
N PRO A 15 -14.58 21.21 -1.24
CA PRO A 15 -13.95 21.08 -2.54
C PRO A 15 -12.45 20.81 -2.40
N VAL A 16 -11.94 19.94 -3.27
CA VAL A 16 -10.51 19.65 -3.35
C VAL A 16 -9.87 20.52 -4.43
N ARG A 17 -8.77 21.21 -4.09
CA ARG A 17 -7.92 21.97 -5.01
C ARG A 17 -7.44 21.10 -6.16
N GLU A 18 -7.43 21.64 -7.38
CA GLU A 18 -7.02 20.91 -8.59
C GLU A 18 -5.59 20.35 -8.48
N GLU A 19 -4.69 21.07 -7.80
CA GLU A 19 -3.28 20.71 -7.64
C GLU A 19 -3.09 19.53 -6.65
N THR A 20 -4.11 19.17 -5.86
CA THR A 20 -4.03 18.05 -4.92
C THR A 20 -3.71 16.73 -5.63
N GLY A 21 -4.17 16.55 -6.88
CA GLY A 21 -3.81 15.38 -7.67
C GLY A 21 -2.31 15.30 -7.95
N GLN A 22 -1.65 16.43 -8.21
CA GLN A 22 -0.20 16.49 -8.43
C GLN A 22 0.55 16.20 -7.13
N LEU A 23 0.09 16.72 -6.01
CA LEU A 23 0.64 16.41 -4.69
C LEU A 23 0.66 14.90 -4.41
N ILE A 24 -0.47 14.22 -4.62
CA ILE A 24 -0.57 12.77 -4.44
C ILE A 24 0.41 12.03 -5.35
N ILE A 25 0.58 12.47 -6.60
CA ILE A 25 1.56 11.87 -7.52
C ILE A 25 2.98 12.04 -7.00
N HIS A 26 3.33 13.21 -6.45
CA HIS A 26 4.65 13.44 -5.86
C HIS A 26 4.89 12.56 -4.62
N LEU A 27 3.89 12.43 -3.75
CA LEU A 27 3.95 11.55 -2.58
C LEU A 27 4.12 10.08 -2.98
N ASN A 28 3.24 9.55 -3.84
CA ASN A 28 3.32 8.15 -4.28
C ASN A 28 4.66 7.83 -4.95
N ARG A 29 5.25 8.78 -5.69
CA ARG A 29 6.58 8.60 -6.28
C ARG A 29 7.71 8.60 -5.24
N LEU A 30 7.57 9.39 -4.18
CA LEU A 30 8.52 9.39 -3.07
C LEU A 30 8.43 8.07 -2.29
N ILE A 31 7.22 7.61 -1.98
CA ILE A 31 6.97 6.35 -1.29
C ILE A 31 7.51 5.18 -2.10
N GLY A 32 7.15 5.05 -3.38
CA GLY A 32 7.70 3.97 -4.19
C GLY A 32 9.23 3.99 -4.30
N ALA A 33 9.86 5.18 -4.35
CA ALA A 33 11.31 5.27 -4.32
C ALA A 33 11.92 4.88 -2.96
N PHE A 34 11.19 5.15 -1.87
CA PHE A 34 11.58 4.75 -0.51
C PHE A 34 11.47 3.24 -0.36
N ASP A 35 10.37 2.63 -0.80
CA ASP A 35 10.14 1.19 -0.75
C ASP A 35 11.18 0.44 -1.60
N ASP A 36 11.45 0.92 -2.82
CA ASP A 36 12.49 0.34 -3.69
C ASP A 36 13.87 0.34 -3.01
N GLU A 37 14.28 1.46 -2.40
CA GLU A 37 15.56 1.57 -1.68
C GLU A 37 15.58 0.72 -0.41
N TYR A 38 14.45 0.65 0.31
CA TYR A 38 14.30 -0.18 1.51
C TYR A 38 14.47 -1.66 1.18
N GLU A 39 13.73 -2.16 0.19
CA GLU A 39 13.77 -3.55 -0.25
C GLU A 39 15.16 -3.93 -0.81
N GLU A 40 15.80 -3.04 -1.58
CA GLU A 40 17.16 -3.26 -2.08
C GLU A 40 18.15 -3.41 -0.91
N ARG A 41 18.06 -2.56 0.11
CA ARG A 41 18.91 -2.64 1.30
C ARG A 41 18.65 -3.88 2.12
N LEU A 42 17.39 -4.24 2.32
CA LEU A 42 17.00 -5.44 3.03
C LEU A 42 17.57 -6.68 2.34
N GLY A 43 17.43 -6.77 1.01
CA GLY A 43 17.96 -7.87 0.20
C GLY A 43 19.50 -7.97 0.23
N ASP A 44 20.18 -6.83 0.27
CA ASP A 44 21.65 -6.77 0.34
C ASP A 44 22.22 -6.88 1.76
N GLY A 45 21.37 -6.94 2.80
CA GLY A 45 21.81 -6.89 4.20
C GLY A 45 22.48 -5.57 4.59
N ARG A 46 22.11 -4.45 3.94
CA ARG A 46 22.59 -3.10 4.25
C ARG A 46 21.85 -2.51 5.45
N SER A 47 22.37 -1.39 5.97
CA SER A 47 21.69 -0.61 7.01
C SER A 47 20.30 -0.16 6.55
N LEU A 48 19.31 -0.44 7.40
CA LEU A 48 17.93 0.04 7.33
C LEU A 48 17.71 1.23 8.28
N GLY A 49 18.76 1.93 8.68
CA GLY A 49 18.61 3.19 9.39
C GLY A 49 17.85 4.20 8.53
N LEU A 50 16.89 4.92 9.12
CA LEU A 50 16.02 5.83 8.36
C LEU A 50 16.82 6.83 7.51
N GLY A 51 17.86 7.42 8.09
CA GLY A 51 18.74 8.36 7.39
C GLY A 51 19.47 7.72 6.20
N ASP A 52 19.81 6.44 6.28
CA ASP A 52 20.50 5.73 5.21
C ASP A 52 19.55 5.43 4.03
N VAL A 53 18.31 5.03 4.31
CA VAL A 53 17.27 4.85 3.27
C VAL A 53 16.96 6.19 2.60
N PHE A 54 16.80 7.25 3.39
CA PHE A 54 16.60 8.59 2.82
C PHE A 54 17.79 9.08 2.01
N ALA A 55 19.02 8.65 2.31
CA ALA A 55 20.20 8.99 1.51
C ALA A 55 20.21 8.34 0.11
N GLY A 56 19.28 7.42 -0.18
CA GLY A 56 19.09 6.83 -1.50
C GLY A 56 18.93 7.89 -2.59
N LYS A 57 19.65 7.72 -3.71
CA LYS A 57 19.71 8.74 -4.78
C LYS A 57 18.33 9.04 -5.38
N LEU A 58 17.51 8.00 -5.57
CA LEU A 58 16.17 8.17 -6.11
C LEU A 58 15.25 8.82 -5.07
N VAL A 59 15.32 8.41 -3.81
CA VAL A 59 14.57 9.00 -2.69
C VAL A 59 14.84 10.50 -2.59
N GLN A 60 16.11 10.91 -2.55
CA GLN A 60 16.51 12.32 -2.54
C GLN A 60 15.95 13.10 -3.73
N ARG A 61 16.01 12.53 -4.94
CA ARG A 61 15.43 13.17 -6.13
C ARG A 61 13.92 13.39 -6.00
N ARG A 62 13.19 12.42 -5.43
CA ARG A 62 11.74 12.53 -5.23
C ARG A 62 11.38 13.49 -4.12
N LEU A 63 12.17 13.51 -3.04
CA LEU A 63 12.03 14.46 -1.94
C LEU A 63 12.22 15.90 -2.42
N LEU A 64 13.25 16.16 -3.23
CA LEU A 64 13.46 17.47 -3.86
C LEU A 64 12.29 17.86 -4.77
N ALA A 65 11.79 16.94 -5.59
CA ALA A 65 10.65 17.21 -6.47
C ALA A 65 9.37 17.54 -5.69
N LEU A 66 9.12 16.87 -4.56
CA LEU A 66 8.01 17.20 -3.66
C LEU A 66 8.22 18.57 -3.00
N ALA A 67 9.43 18.88 -2.54
CA ALA A 67 9.75 20.17 -1.94
C ALA A 67 9.63 21.34 -2.95
N ASP A 68 10.06 21.13 -4.20
CA ASP A 68 9.88 22.08 -5.29
C ASP A 68 8.39 22.35 -5.57
N PHE A 69 7.59 21.28 -5.60
CA PHE A 69 6.14 21.37 -5.77
C PHE A 69 5.46 22.12 -4.62
N LEU A 70 5.86 21.86 -3.36
CA LEU A 70 5.24 22.48 -2.17
C LEU A 70 5.69 23.92 -1.93
N ARG A 71 6.86 24.35 -2.44
CA ARG A 71 7.44 25.68 -2.21
C ARG A 71 6.49 26.88 -2.39
N PRO A 72 5.63 26.95 -3.43
CA PRO A 72 4.71 28.08 -3.59
C PRO A 72 3.49 28.03 -2.68
N HIS A 73 3.31 26.95 -1.90
CA HIS A 73 2.12 26.73 -1.07
C HIS A 73 2.39 27.07 0.40
N PRO A 74 1.53 27.89 1.05
CA PRO A 74 1.71 28.23 2.47
C PRO A 74 1.62 27.00 3.39
N GLU A 75 0.98 25.92 2.95
CA GLU A 75 0.82 24.67 3.69
C GLU A 75 2.12 23.82 3.77
N GLN A 76 3.17 24.19 3.02
CA GLN A 76 4.43 23.43 2.92
C GLN A 76 4.94 22.97 4.28
N ARG A 77 5.06 23.90 5.23
CA ARG A 77 5.65 23.62 6.54
C ARG A 77 4.83 22.60 7.33
N ALA A 78 3.51 22.78 7.37
CA ALA A 78 2.61 21.89 8.08
C ALA A 78 2.64 20.46 7.49
N ILE A 79 2.70 20.34 6.16
CA ILE A 79 2.82 19.05 5.48
C ILE A 79 4.17 18.38 5.81
N GLN A 80 5.27 19.14 5.76
CA GLN A 80 6.61 18.62 6.07
C GLN A 80 6.73 18.15 7.53
N GLU A 81 6.24 18.95 8.48
CA GLU A 81 6.22 18.60 9.91
C GLU A 81 5.38 17.33 10.15
N PHE A 82 4.17 17.27 9.58
CA PHE A 82 3.31 16.08 9.68
C PHE A 82 3.98 14.81 9.13
N LEU A 83 4.60 14.89 7.95
CA LEU A 83 5.28 13.74 7.33
C LEU A 83 6.48 13.27 8.17
N ALA A 84 7.27 14.20 8.71
CA ALA A 84 8.41 13.89 9.56
C ALA A 84 7.96 13.24 10.88
N ASP A 85 6.93 13.79 11.52
CA ASP A 85 6.37 13.24 12.76
C ASP A 85 5.80 11.85 12.54
N ARG A 86 5.02 11.66 11.47
CA ARG A 86 4.44 10.35 11.14
C ARG A 86 5.51 9.29 10.93
N LEU A 87 6.52 9.62 10.12
CA LEU A 87 7.60 8.70 9.79
C LEU A 87 8.45 8.34 11.02
N SER A 88 8.85 9.34 11.82
CA SER A 88 9.64 9.11 13.02
C SER A 88 8.89 8.29 14.08
N GLY A 89 7.55 8.41 14.13
CA GLY A 89 6.72 7.66 15.07
C GLY A 89 6.46 6.20 14.68
N SER A 90 6.64 5.80 13.42
CA SER A 90 6.29 4.45 12.94
C SER A 90 7.46 3.65 12.37
N TYR A 91 8.56 4.28 11.97
CA TYR A 91 9.58 3.61 11.16
C TYR A 91 10.28 2.45 11.88
N ASP A 92 10.71 2.63 13.13
CA ASP A 92 11.40 1.57 13.87
C ASP A 92 10.50 0.34 14.06
N ARG A 93 9.20 0.56 14.26
CA ARG A 93 8.22 -0.53 14.32
C ARG A 93 8.06 -1.22 12.97
N TYR A 94 8.03 -0.48 11.88
CA TYR A 94 7.98 -1.06 10.53
C TYR A 94 9.21 -1.94 10.24
N VAL A 95 10.40 -1.46 10.59
CA VAL A 95 11.64 -2.24 10.47
C VAL A 95 11.56 -3.51 11.31
N GLU A 96 11.10 -3.42 12.56
CA GLU A 96 10.94 -4.59 13.44
C GLU A 96 9.94 -5.62 12.85
N LEU A 97 8.83 -5.17 12.27
CA LEU A 97 7.81 -6.05 11.71
C LEU A 97 8.27 -6.79 10.45
N THR A 98 9.13 -6.15 9.65
CA THR A 98 9.64 -6.69 8.39
C THR A 98 10.94 -7.50 8.56
N GLN A 99 11.59 -7.38 9.72
CA GLN A 99 12.71 -8.23 10.10
C GLN A 99 12.21 -9.56 10.70
N ASN A 100 12.77 -10.68 10.21
CA ASN A 100 12.43 -12.08 10.52
C ASN A 100 11.23 -12.64 9.74
N GLU A 101 11.11 -13.97 9.68
CA GLU A 101 9.96 -14.65 9.06
C GLU A 101 8.71 -14.42 9.93
N PRO A 102 7.80 -13.50 9.56
CA PRO A 102 6.74 -13.09 10.45
C PRO A 102 5.58 -14.10 10.37
N ASP A 103 4.87 -14.25 11.49
CA ASP A 103 3.56 -14.91 11.49
C ASP A 103 2.50 -14.01 10.85
N PHE A 104 1.28 -14.53 10.73
CA PHE A 104 0.18 -13.79 10.14
C PHE A 104 -0.10 -12.47 10.87
N ASP A 105 -0.10 -12.46 12.21
CA ASP A 105 -0.46 -11.28 12.98
C ASP A 105 0.54 -10.14 12.75
N ARG A 106 1.85 -10.44 12.71
CA ARG A 106 2.89 -9.46 12.37
C ARG A 106 2.81 -8.99 10.92
N LEU A 107 2.52 -9.89 9.98
CA LEU A 107 2.31 -9.54 8.57
C LEU A 107 1.11 -8.61 8.40
N PHE A 108 0.02 -8.87 9.11
CA PHE A 108 -1.15 -8.01 9.03
C PHE A 108 -0.91 -6.67 9.71
N GLU A 109 -0.19 -6.65 10.83
CA GLU A 109 0.25 -5.40 11.47
C GLU A 109 1.11 -4.55 10.52
N SER A 110 2.01 -5.16 9.74
CA SER A 110 2.79 -4.41 8.76
C SER A 110 1.91 -3.84 7.64
N VAL A 111 0.89 -4.57 7.17
CA VAL A 111 -0.10 -4.07 6.20
C VAL A 111 -0.87 -2.86 6.74
N VAL A 112 -1.29 -2.92 8.01
CA VAL A 112 -1.99 -1.81 8.67
C VAL A 112 -1.06 -0.59 8.81
N LEU A 113 0.19 -0.80 9.25
CA LEU A 113 1.15 0.28 9.47
C LEU A 113 1.58 0.95 8.17
N ASP A 114 1.83 0.14 7.13
CA ASP A 114 2.31 0.60 5.84
C ASP A 114 1.17 1.08 4.95
N SER A 115 0.38 0.17 4.40
CA SER A 115 -0.67 0.52 3.43
C SER A 115 -1.85 1.25 4.07
N GLY A 116 -2.27 0.84 5.26
CA GLY A 116 -3.26 1.58 6.05
C GLY A 116 -2.74 2.94 6.48
N GLY A 117 -1.54 2.98 7.06
CA GLY A 117 -0.89 4.22 7.49
C GLY A 117 -0.60 5.20 6.35
N LEU A 118 -0.35 4.70 5.14
CA LEU A 118 -0.26 5.50 3.92
C LEU A 118 -1.61 6.13 3.57
N GLY A 119 -2.69 5.35 3.63
CA GLY A 119 -4.05 5.89 3.45
C GLY A 119 -4.33 7.04 4.42
N GLU A 120 -4.04 6.84 5.71
CA GLU A 120 -4.18 7.88 6.74
C GLU A 120 -3.34 9.12 6.41
N CYS A 121 -2.09 8.91 6.02
CA CYS A 121 -1.16 9.96 5.63
C CYS A 121 -1.70 10.78 4.45
N LEU A 122 -2.22 10.12 3.42
CA LEU A 122 -2.81 10.77 2.25
C LEU A 122 -4.02 11.62 2.65
N ALA A 123 -4.94 11.10 3.45
CA ALA A 123 -6.10 11.88 3.92
C ALA A 123 -5.67 13.14 4.71
N HIS A 124 -4.68 13.00 5.60
CA HIS A 124 -4.13 14.12 6.35
C HIS A 124 -3.47 15.17 5.46
N VAL A 125 -2.62 14.75 4.53
CA VAL A 125 -1.91 15.67 3.63
C VAL A 125 -2.88 16.36 2.67
N VAL A 126 -3.90 15.65 2.19
CA VAL A 126 -4.99 16.27 1.41
C VAL A 126 -5.69 17.34 2.24
N GLY A 127 -6.06 17.05 3.49
CA GLY A 127 -6.69 18.04 4.36
C GLY A 127 -5.80 19.26 4.59
N LEU A 128 -4.55 19.04 5.00
CA LEU A 128 -3.58 20.11 5.21
C LEU A 128 -3.42 20.99 3.97
N PHE A 129 -3.22 20.39 2.79
CA PHE A 129 -3.04 21.12 1.53
C PHE A 129 -4.26 21.92 1.09
N ASN A 130 -5.45 21.50 1.50
CA ASN A 130 -6.72 22.17 1.24
C ASN A 130 -7.11 23.16 2.36
N GLY A 131 -6.23 23.37 3.35
CA GLY A 131 -6.45 24.31 4.45
C GLY A 131 -7.54 23.85 5.44
N VAL A 132 -7.90 22.56 5.41
CA VAL A 132 -8.92 21.98 6.28
C VAL A 132 -8.28 21.07 7.31
N LYS A 133 -8.91 20.96 8.49
CA LYS A 133 -8.47 19.99 9.48
C LYS A 133 -8.70 18.57 8.93
N PRO A 134 -7.76 17.62 9.13
CA PRO A 134 -7.99 16.23 8.78
C PRO A 134 -9.28 15.71 9.41
N ASP A 135 -10.19 15.22 8.57
CA ASP A 135 -11.45 14.64 8.99
C ASP A 135 -11.23 13.20 9.49
N PRO A 136 -11.59 12.86 10.74
CA PRO A 136 -11.35 11.52 11.29
C PRO A 136 -12.01 10.39 10.50
N GLU A 137 -13.18 10.62 9.91
CA GLU A 137 -13.87 9.61 9.10
C GLU A 137 -13.12 9.38 7.78
N ALA A 138 -12.69 10.44 7.10
CA ALA A 138 -11.85 10.36 5.91
C ALA A 138 -10.55 9.58 6.17
N VAL A 139 -9.91 9.81 7.30
CA VAL A 139 -8.69 9.09 7.71
C VAL A 139 -8.94 7.59 7.83
N VAL A 140 -10.00 7.19 8.53
CA VAL A 140 -10.37 5.77 8.71
C VAL A 140 -10.72 5.10 7.39
N GLN A 141 -11.45 5.79 6.51
CA GLN A 141 -11.85 5.23 5.22
C GLN A 141 -10.67 5.11 4.26
N PHE A 142 -9.78 6.09 4.20
CA PHE A 142 -8.56 6.00 3.40
C PHE A 142 -7.63 4.89 3.91
N SER A 143 -7.47 4.74 5.24
CA SER A 143 -6.76 3.61 5.84
C SER A 143 -7.33 2.28 5.36
N SER A 144 -8.66 2.15 5.37
CA SER A 144 -9.36 0.94 4.93
C SER A 144 -9.19 0.67 3.42
N VAL A 145 -9.20 1.72 2.58
CA VAL A 145 -8.88 1.57 1.14
C VAL A 145 -7.45 1.06 0.95
N GLY A 146 -6.48 1.62 1.68
CA GLY A 146 -5.08 1.19 1.62
C GLY A 146 -4.92 -0.28 1.98
N ILE A 147 -5.56 -0.73 3.06
CA ILE A 147 -5.54 -2.13 3.50
C ILE A 147 -6.18 -3.05 2.45
N VAL A 148 -7.37 -2.72 1.92
CA VAL A 148 -8.01 -3.52 0.86
C VAL A 148 -7.13 -3.61 -0.38
N GLY A 149 -6.49 -2.50 -0.77
CA GLY A 149 -5.54 -2.46 -1.87
C GLY A 149 -4.39 -3.44 -1.67
N LYS A 150 -3.78 -3.45 -0.47
CA LYS A 150 -2.68 -4.36 -0.15
C LYS A 150 -3.09 -5.82 -0.08
N LEU A 151 -4.25 -6.13 0.50
CA LEU A 151 -4.79 -7.50 0.48
C LEU A 151 -5.04 -7.99 -0.96
N ALA A 152 -5.49 -7.11 -1.85
CA ALA A 152 -5.66 -7.43 -3.27
C ALA A 152 -4.31 -7.68 -3.97
N ASP A 153 -3.32 -6.83 -3.70
CA ASP A 153 -1.96 -6.92 -4.20
C ASP A 153 -1.27 -8.23 -3.78
N ASP A 154 -1.35 -8.59 -2.50
CA ASP A 154 -0.77 -9.84 -1.97
C ASP A 154 -1.37 -11.09 -2.61
N VAL A 155 -2.63 -11.06 -3.03
CA VAL A 155 -3.23 -12.17 -3.81
C VAL A 155 -2.63 -12.25 -5.21
N ILE A 156 -2.36 -11.11 -5.83
CA ILE A 156 -1.85 -11.00 -7.20
C ILE A 156 -0.40 -11.48 -7.24
N ASP A 157 0.40 -11.04 -6.27
CA ASP A 157 1.85 -11.24 -6.22
C ASP A 157 2.27 -12.48 -5.44
N PHE A 158 1.31 -13.18 -4.81
CA PHE A 158 1.53 -14.37 -3.97
C PHE A 158 2.62 -15.33 -4.46
N TRP A 159 2.57 -15.77 -5.73
CA TRP A 159 3.53 -16.76 -6.22
C TRP A 159 4.94 -16.19 -6.38
N ASP A 160 5.05 -14.93 -6.79
CA ASP A 160 6.33 -14.24 -6.92
C ASP A 160 6.93 -13.98 -5.54
N ASP A 161 6.11 -13.53 -4.60
CA ASP A 161 6.53 -13.31 -3.21
C ASP A 161 6.93 -14.60 -2.52
N LEU A 162 6.15 -15.68 -2.70
CA LEU A 162 6.49 -17.00 -2.18
C LEU A 162 7.82 -17.50 -2.75
N ALA A 163 8.05 -17.33 -4.06
CA ALA A 163 9.29 -17.75 -4.72
C ALA A 163 10.51 -16.93 -4.26
N LYS A 164 10.32 -15.65 -3.95
CA LYS A 164 11.37 -14.74 -3.49
C LYS A 164 11.52 -14.71 -1.96
N GLY A 165 10.66 -15.38 -1.22
CA GLY A 165 10.64 -15.35 0.24
C GLY A 165 10.25 -13.98 0.82
N ARG A 166 9.45 -13.19 0.08
CA ARG A 166 8.99 -11.86 0.50
C ARG A 166 7.82 -11.95 1.48
N THR A 167 7.61 -10.87 2.23
CA THR A 167 6.47 -10.73 3.15
C THR A 167 5.17 -10.61 2.36
N ASN A 168 4.21 -11.48 2.65
CA ASN A 168 2.92 -11.50 2.00
C ASN A 168 1.88 -12.10 2.96
N VAL A 169 0.77 -11.38 3.20
CA VAL A 169 -0.21 -11.77 4.21
C VAL A 169 -0.89 -13.10 3.88
N VAL A 170 -1.06 -13.41 2.59
CA VAL A 170 -1.67 -14.66 2.12
C VAL A 170 -0.73 -15.84 2.39
N VAL A 171 0.59 -15.64 2.31
CA VAL A 171 1.59 -16.62 2.77
C VAL A 171 1.41 -16.88 4.27
N GLY A 172 1.20 -15.84 5.07
CA GLY A 172 0.90 -15.93 6.50
C GLY A 172 -0.36 -16.74 6.79
N LEU A 173 -1.47 -16.45 6.09
CA LEU A 173 -2.74 -17.16 6.23
C LEU A 173 -2.59 -18.65 5.92
N VAL A 174 -1.97 -18.98 4.78
CA VAL A 174 -1.76 -20.36 4.35
C VAL A 174 -0.89 -21.12 5.36
N LYS A 175 0.11 -20.48 5.98
CA LYS A 175 0.94 -21.10 7.02
C LYS A 175 0.16 -21.53 8.25
N ARG A 176 -0.96 -20.87 8.58
CA ARG A 176 -1.85 -21.26 9.70
C ARG A 176 -2.61 -22.56 9.42
N HIS A 177 -2.68 -22.98 8.14
CA HIS A 177 -3.42 -24.15 7.67
C HIS A 177 -2.47 -25.16 7.01
N PRO A 178 -1.82 -26.06 7.77
CA PRO A 178 -0.76 -26.94 7.25
C PRO A 178 -1.16 -27.76 6.01
N ALA A 179 -2.41 -28.25 5.97
CA ALA A 179 -2.92 -29.01 4.83
C ALA A 179 -3.09 -28.15 3.56
N GLU A 180 -3.43 -26.87 3.70
CA GLU A 180 -3.52 -25.94 2.57
C GLU A 180 -2.13 -25.49 2.12
N ARG A 181 -1.22 -25.28 3.08
CA ARG A 181 0.20 -25.00 2.80
C ARG A 181 0.85 -26.09 1.98
N GLU A 182 0.63 -27.35 2.34
CA GLU A 182 1.17 -28.47 1.57
C GLU A 182 0.66 -28.46 0.12
N LYS A 183 -0.64 -28.22 -0.10
CA LYS A 183 -1.22 -28.09 -1.44
C LYS A 183 -0.60 -26.93 -2.23
N VAL A 184 -0.43 -25.78 -1.59
CA VAL A 184 0.24 -24.61 -2.19
C VAL A 184 1.65 -24.97 -2.64
N LEU A 185 2.44 -25.62 -1.78
CA LEU A 185 3.81 -26.03 -2.11
C LEU A 185 3.86 -27.07 -3.24
N GLN A 186 2.89 -27.99 -3.30
CA GLN A 186 2.78 -28.99 -4.37
C GLN A 186 2.33 -28.40 -5.72
N THR A 187 1.66 -27.26 -5.71
CA THR A 187 1.10 -26.59 -6.90
C THR A 187 1.86 -25.33 -7.30
N ALA A 188 2.87 -24.96 -6.53
CA ALA A 188 3.76 -23.85 -6.79
C ALA A 188 4.46 -24.05 -8.13
N SER A 189 4.15 -23.17 -9.08
CA SER A 189 4.83 -23.10 -10.36
C SER A 189 5.14 -21.64 -10.67
N PRO A 190 6.30 -21.32 -11.27
CA PRO A 190 6.65 -19.97 -11.71
C PRO A 190 5.62 -19.37 -12.69
N THR A 191 4.78 -20.20 -13.31
CA THR A 191 3.73 -19.77 -14.26
C THR A 191 2.32 -19.82 -13.68
N SER A 192 2.16 -20.29 -12.44
CA SER A 192 0.86 -20.35 -11.77
C SER A 192 0.34 -18.93 -11.54
N ARG A 193 -0.97 -18.74 -11.77
CA ARG A 193 -1.70 -17.52 -11.42
C ARG A 193 -2.81 -17.90 -10.47
N ALA A 194 -2.69 -17.52 -9.20
CA ALA A 194 -3.74 -17.78 -8.23
C ALA A 194 -4.80 -16.69 -8.32
N ARG A 195 -5.79 -16.91 -9.20
CA ARG A 195 -7.03 -16.12 -9.19
C ARG A 195 -7.80 -16.45 -7.90
N LEU A 196 -8.68 -15.56 -7.43
CA LEU A 196 -9.56 -15.85 -6.28
C LEU A 196 -10.31 -17.20 -6.41
N GLY A 197 -10.69 -17.60 -7.63
CA GLY A 197 -11.34 -18.90 -7.86
C GLY A 197 -10.43 -20.11 -7.61
N TRP A 198 -9.11 -19.97 -7.72
CA TRP A 198 -8.14 -21.00 -7.35
C TRP A 198 -8.04 -21.10 -5.83
N TRP A 199 -7.91 -19.97 -5.14
CA TRP A 199 -7.86 -19.89 -3.68
C TRP A 199 -9.08 -20.53 -3.04
N ARG A 200 -10.28 -20.15 -3.47
CA ARG A 200 -11.54 -20.72 -2.98
C ARG A 200 -11.62 -22.25 -3.08
N ARG A 201 -10.97 -22.86 -4.07
CA ARG A 201 -11.01 -24.32 -4.28
C ARG A 201 -9.93 -25.07 -3.54
N ASN A 202 -8.72 -24.50 -3.47
CA ASN A 202 -7.53 -25.22 -3.00
C ASN A 202 -7.17 -24.87 -1.55
N CYS A 203 -7.50 -23.65 -1.11
CA CYS A 203 -7.26 -23.12 0.23
C CYS A 203 -8.51 -22.42 0.78
N PRO A 204 -9.66 -23.13 0.90
CA PRO A 204 -10.94 -22.54 1.32
C PRO A 204 -10.88 -21.84 2.69
N ASP A 205 -10.09 -22.33 3.64
CA ASP A 205 -10.02 -21.77 5.00
C ASP A 205 -9.24 -20.45 4.97
N SER A 206 -8.03 -20.45 4.38
CA SER A 206 -7.25 -19.22 4.15
C SER A 206 -8.02 -18.19 3.32
N PHE A 207 -8.74 -18.65 2.29
CA PHE A 207 -9.57 -17.78 1.45
C PHE A 207 -10.73 -17.16 2.23
N GLY A 208 -11.38 -17.93 3.12
CA GLY A 208 -12.45 -17.44 3.98
C GLY A 208 -11.96 -16.33 4.91
N GLU A 209 -10.81 -16.53 5.56
CA GLU A 209 -10.19 -15.50 6.41
C GLU A 209 -9.83 -14.24 5.62
N LEU A 210 -9.21 -14.38 4.45
CA LEU A 210 -8.87 -13.24 3.59
C LEU A 210 -10.11 -12.44 3.17
N VAL A 211 -11.17 -13.13 2.73
CA VAL A 211 -12.42 -12.48 2.33
C VAL A 211 -13.05 -11.76 3.51
N HIS A 212 -13.02 -12.35 4.70
CA HIS A 212 -13.53 -11.70 5.91
C HIS A 212 -12.81 -10.38 6.22
N LEU A 213 -11.47 -10.36 6.11
CA LEU A 213 -10.67 -9.14 6.29
C LEU A 213 -11.03 -8.07 5.25
N ILE A 214 -11.15 -8.45 3.97
CA ILE A 214 -11.55 -7.52 2.91
C ILE A 214 -12.94 -6.95 3.19
N GLU A 215 -13.91 -7.80 3.52
CA GLU A 215 -15.29 -7.38 3.82
C GLU A 215 -15.36 -6.47 5.05
N GLU A 216 -14.58 -6.74 6.09
CA GLU A 216 -14.49 -5.91 7.29
C GLU A 216 -14.03 -4.48 6.94
N HIS A 217 -12.98 -4.34 6.13
CA HIS A 217 -12.48 -3.03 5.71
C HIS A 217 -13.38 -2.35 4.69
N GLN A 218 -14.01 -3.10 3.78
CA GLN A 218 -15.00 -2.55 2.84
C GLN A 218 -16.25 -2.03 3.56
N ALA A 219 -16.68 -2.66 4.66
CA ALA A 219 -17.82 -2.24 5.46
C ALA A 219 -17.61 -0.86 6.11
N ARG A 220 -16.36 -0.41 6.28
CA ARG A 220 -16.01 0.91 6.81
C ARG A 220 -16.14 2.02 5.76
N LEU A 221 -16.25 1.69 4.47
CA LEU A 221 -16.28 2.65 3.37
C LEU A 221 -17.69 3.17 3.11
N ASN A 222 -18.02 4.35 3.62
CA ASN A 222 -19.31 5.01 3.40
C ASN A 222 -19.32 5.90 2.14
N ALA A 223 -18.16 6.44 1.73
CA ALA A 223 -18.05 7.22 0.50
C ALA A 223 -18.19 6.33 -0.75
N PRO A 224 -19.17 6.58 -1.63
CA PRO A 224 -19.34 5.82 -2.86
C PRO A 224 -18.08 5.76 -3.73
N SER A 225 -17.33 6.86 -3.84
CA SER A 225 -16.12 6.91 -4.66
C SER A 225 -14.99 6.07 -4.07
N LEU A 226 -14.80 6.06 -2.74
CA LEU A 226 -13.81 5.21 -2.08
C LEU A 226 -14.18 3.73 -2.15
N ARG A 227 -15.47 3.41 -2.00
CA ARG A 227 -15.96 2.04 -2.19
C ARG A 227 -15.70 1.54 -3.61
N LEU A 228 -15.99 2.36 -4.61
CA LEU A 228 -15.69 2.05 -6.01
C LEU A 228 -14.18 1.88 -6.25
N ALA A 229 -13.34 2.72 -5.65
CA ALA A 229 -11.88 2.58 -5.75
C ALA A 229 -11.42 1.23 -5.19
N ALA A 230 -11.88 0.86 -4.00
CA ALA A 230 -11.56 -0.43 -3.37
C ALA A 230 -12.05 -1.62 -4.21
N ASP A 231 -13.27 -1.55 -4.76
CA ASP A 231 -13.80 -2.59 -5.66
C ASP A 231 -12.95 -2.76 -6.93
N LEU A 232 -12.48 -1.64 -7.51
CA LEU A 232 -11.62 -1.66 -8.69
C LEU A 232 -10.24 -2.27 -8.39
N MET A 233 -9.69 -2.06 -7.19
CA MET A 233 -8.43 -2.67 -6.75
C MET A 233 -8.53 -4.21 -6.65
N LEU A 234 -9.72 -4.75 -6.38
CA LEU A 234 -9.95 -6.20 -6.32
C LEU A 234 -10.10 -6.86 -7.70
N VAL A 235 -10.31 -6.08 -8.77
CA VAL A 235 -10.55 -6.62 -10.12
C VAL A 235 -9.35 -7.44 -10.65
N PRO A 236 -8.09 -6.98 -10.54
CA PRO A 236 -6.95 -7.79 -10.98
C PRO A 236 -6.81 -9.09 -10.17
N ALA A 237 -7.01 -9.06 -8.85
CA ALA A 237 -7.02 -10.26 -8.01
C ALA A 237 -8.09 -11.28 -8.44
N ARG A 238 -9.30 -10.80 -8.78
CA ARG A 238 -10.40 -11.64 -9.33
C ARG A 238 -10.05 -12.28 -10.66
N ARG A 239 -9.40 -11.54 -11.56
CA ARG A 239 -9.04 -12.01 -12.91
C ARG A 239 -7.74 -12.82 -12.95
N GLY A 240 -6.94 -12.77 -11.88
CA GLY A 240 -5.51 -13.06 -11.92
C GLY A 240 -4.80 -12.00 -12.75
N SER A 241 -3.59 -11.61 -12.36
CA SER A 241 -2.80 -10.59 -13.05
C SER A 241 -3.01 -10.66 -14.57
N LEU A 242 -3.50 -9.55 -15.15
CA LEU A 242 -3.21 -9.28 -16.55
C LEU A 242 -1.68 -9.29 -16.66
N PRO A 243 -1.07 -9.88 -17.70
CA PRO A 243 0.33 -9.60 -17.93
C PRO A 243 0.42 -8.07 -18.03
N LEU A 244 0.95 -7.42 -17.00
CA LEU A 244 1.45 -6.07 -17.12
C LEU A 244 2.48 -6.22 -18.23
N ARG A 245 2.12 -5.82 -19.45
CA ARG A 245 3.12 -5.70 -20.50
C ARG A 245 4.15 -4.77 -19.87
N SER A 246 5.32 -5.31 -19.55
CA SER A 246 6.56 -4.57 -19.42
C SER A 246 6.79 -3.92 -20.79
N THR A 247 5.99 -2.91 -21.09
CA THR A 247 6.20 -2.05 -22.23
C THR A 247 7.22 -1.07 -21.70
N PRO A 248 8.45 -1.07 -22.24
CA PRO A 248 9.35 0.04 -21.97
C PRO A 248 8.62 1.29 -22.44
N VAL A 249 8.24 2.16 -21.52
CA VAL A 249 7.99 3.55 -21.87
C VAL A 249 9.32 4.03 -22.44
N GLY A 250 9.32 4.26 -23.75
CA GLY A 250 10.52 4.24 -24.58
C GLY A 250 11.66 5.08 -24.04
N LEU A 251 12.82 4.45 -23.89
CA LEU A 251 14.08 5.13 -24.09
C LEU A 251 14.30 5.24 -25.59
N ARG A 252 14.02 6.43 -26.12
CA ARG A 252 14.68 6.90 -27.33
C ARG A 252 16.09 7.33 -26.93
N LEU A 253 17.09 6.63 -27.45
CA LEU A 253 18.29 7.23 -28.02
C LEU A 253 18.47 6.62 -29.41
#